data_AF-A0A7W9B9D5-F1
#
_entry.id   AF-A0A7W9B9D5-F1
#
_cell.length_a   1.000
_cell.length_b   1.000
_cell.length_c   1.000
_cell.angle_alpha   90.00
_cell.angle_beta   90.00
_cell.angle_gamma   90.00
#
_symmetry.space_group_name_H-M   'P 1'
#
loop_
_entity.id
_entity.type
_entity.pdbx_description
1 polymer ?
#
loop_
_entity_poly.entity_id
_entity_poly.type
_entity_poly.pdbx_seq_one_letter_code
_entity_poly.pdbx_strand_id
1 'polypeptide(L)' 'MPLTINIVRIATEPGWSLEVVNARGTSIVWSDAFASDREADAAFRKTLAEEGVQAFLDK' A
#
# COMPACT_ATOMS: atom_id res chain seq x y z
N MET A 1 -4.28 -7.73 13.77
CA MET A 1 -3.34 -8.42 12.84
C MET A 1 -2.35 -7.38 12.34
N PRO A 2 -1.04 -7.63 12.34
CA PRO A 2 -0.07 -6.68 11.81
C PRO A 2 -0.22 -6.57 10.28
N LEU A 3 -0.05 -5.36 9.78
CA LEU A 3 0.17 -5.06 8.36
C LEU A 3 1.59 -4.54 8.22
N THR A 4 2.27 -4.94 7.15
CA THR A 4 3.53 -4.33 6.71
C THR A 4 3.23 -3.41 5.54
N ILE A 5 3.63 -2.15 5.66
CA ILE A 5 3.41 -1.12 4.63
C ILE A 5 4.77 -0.80 4.02
N ASN A 6 4.91 -1.12 2.73
CA ASN A 6 6.11 -0.85 1.96
C ASN A 6 5.83 0.33 1.02
N ILE A 7 6.52 1.44 1.25
CA ILE A 7 6.53 2.60 0.34
C ILE A 7 7.94 2.68 -0.23
N VAL A 8 8.08 2.34 -1.50
CA VAL A 8 9.40 2.15 -2.12
C VAL A 8 9.48 2.87 -3.46
N ARG A 9 10.69 3.30 -3.81
CA ARG A 9 11.00 3.77 -5.16
C ARG A 9 11.68 2.65 -5.93
N ILE A 10 11.05 2.18 -6.99
CA ILE A 10 11.60 1.15 -7.85
C ILE A 10 12.61 1.82 -8.79
N ALA A 11 13.85 1.33 -8.85
CA ALA A 11 14.93 1.99 -9.60
C ALA A 11 14.63 2.11 -11.11
N THR A 12 13.83 1.19 -11.65
CA THR A 12 13.48 1.11 -13.07
C THR A 12 12.15 1.80 -13.41
N GLU A 13 11.42 2.33 -12.43
CA GLU A 13 10.09 2.93 -12.64
C GLU A 13 10.01 4.35 -12.06
N PRO A 14 9.26 5.25 -12.72
CA PRO A 14 9.01 6.57 -12.16
C PRO A 14 8.03 6.49 -10.97
N GLY A 15 8.25 7.35 -9.97
CA GLY A 15 7.35 7.50 -8.83
C GLY A 15 7.59 6.50 -7.70
N TRP A 16 6.60 6.41 -6.82
CA TRP A 16 6.61 5.59 -5.61
C TRP A 16 5.56 4.50 -5.70
N SER A 17 5.92 3.28 -5.33
CA SER A 17 5.00 2.15 -5.24
C SER A 17 4.55 1.98 -3.79
N LEU A 18 3.30 1.57 -3.62
CA LEU A 18 2.71 1.18 -2.35
C LEU A 18 2.35 -0.30 -2.41
N GLU A 19 2.86 -1.05 -1.44
CA GLU A 19 2.49 -2.43 -1.19
C GLU A 19 2.09 -2.58 0.29
N VAL A 20 0.98 -3.27 0.53
CA VAL A 20 0.54 -3.68 1.86
C VAL A 20 0.54 -5.20 1.93
N VAL A 21 1.29 -5.75 2.88
CA VAL A 21 1.39 -7.19 3.12
C VAL A 21 0.72 -7.53 4.45
N ASN A 22 -0.20 -8.50 4.44
CA ASN A 22 -0.88 -8.94 5.65
C ASN A 22 -0.13 -10.09 6.35
N ALA A 23 -0.59 -10.48 7.55
CA ALA A 23 0.04 -11.54 8.34
C ALA A 23 0.06 -12.93 7.67
N ARG A 24 -0.74 -13.14 6.60
CA ARG A 24 -0.74 -14.37 5.79
C ARG A 24 0.24 -14.31 4.61
N GLY A 25 0.88 -13.17 4.39
CA GLY A 25 1.75 -12.94 3.23
C GLY A 25 1.00 -12.56 1.95
N THR A 26 -0.32 -12.29 2.00
CA THR A 26 -1.01 -11.66 0.86
C THR A 26 -0.42 -10.27 0.66
N SER A 27 0.01 -9.97 -0.57
CA SER A 27 0.45 -8.66 -1.01
C SER A 27 -0.65 -7.96 -1.80
N ILE A 28 -0.92 -6.71 -1.45
CA ILE A 28 -1.83 -5.81 -2.17
C ILE A 28 -0.99 -4.63 -2.66
N VAL A 29 -0.85 -4.55 -3.97
CA VAL A 29 -0.07 -3.52 -4.65
C VAL A 29 -1.03 -2.59 -5.40
N TRP A 30 -0.81 -1.29 -5.29
CA TRP A 30 -1.53 -0.30 -6.08
C TRP A 30 -0.99 -0.31 -7.50
N SER A 31 -1.87 -0.28 -8.51
CA SER A 31 -1.47 -0.36 -9.92
C SER A 31 -0.72 0.88 -10.40
N ASP A 32 -1.07 2.05 -9.87
CA ASP A 32 -0.49 3.33 -10.25
C ASP A 32 0.60 3.76 -9.27
N ALA A 33 1.69 4.33 -9.81
CA ALA A 33 2.73 4.94 -9.00
C ALA A 33 2.29 6.33 -8.48
N PHE A 34 2.74 6.67 -7.27
CA PHE A 34 2.51 7.96 -6.63
C PHE A 34 3.63 8.95 -6.93
N ALA A 35 3.35 10.25 -6.91
CA ALA A 35 4.38 11.26 -7.13
C ALA A 35 5.31 11.42 -5.91
N SER A 36 4.83 11.08 -4.71
CA SER A 36 5.62 11.10 -3.48
C SER A 36 5.28 9.94 -2.54
N ASP A 37 6.20 9.66 -1.61
CA ASP A 37 5.98 8.75 -0.49
C ASP A 37 4.79 9.18 0.39
N ARG A 38 4.58 10.49 0.56
CA ARG A 38 3.44 11.06 1.30
C ARG A 38 2.11 10.77 0.62
N GLU A 39 2.05 10.83 -0.70
CA GLU A 39 0.84 10.47 -1.46
C GLU A 39 0.52 8.98 -1.32
N ALA A 40 1.54 8.12 -1.36
CA ALA A 40 1.38 6.69 -1.09
C ALA A 40 0.85 6.43 0.34
N ASP A 41 1.44 7.04 1.37
CA ASP A 41 0.94 6.93 2.75
C ASP A 41 -0.50 7.46 2.89
N ALA A 42 -0.83 8.58 2.22
CA ALA A 42 -2.18 9.12 2.22
C ALA A 42 -3.19 8.16 1.57
N ALA A 43 -2.81 7.48 0.49
CA ALA A 43 -3.66 6.47 -0.15
C ALA A 43 -3.93 5.29 0.79
N PHE A 44 -2.91 4.76 1.46
CA PHE A 44 -3.07 3.72 2.49
C PHE A 44 -4.04 4.17 3.59
N ARG A 45 -3.80 5.35 4.18
CA ARG A 45 -4.64 5.89 5.26
C ARG A 45 -6.07 6.12 4.83
N LYS A 46 -6.28 6.59 3.59
CA LYS A 46 -7.60 6.80 3.02
C LYS A 46 -8.36 5.49 2.91
N THR A 47 -7.79 4.46 2.29
CA THR A 47 -8.40 3.13 2.20
C THR A 47 -8.69 2.56 3.59
N LEU A 48 -7.75 2.70 4.53
CA LEU A 48 -7.96 2.25 5.91
C LEU A 48 -9.12 2.99 6.60
N ALA A 49 -9.29 4.29 6.35
CA ALA A 49 -10.36 5.08 6.94
C ALA A 49 -11.74 4.78 6.30
N GLU A 50 -11.79 4.55 4.99
CA GLU A 50 -13.03 4.36 4.23
C GLU A 50 -13.51 2.90 4.27
N GLU A 51 -12.60 1.93 4.17
CA GLU A 51 -12.92 0.51 4.02
C GLU A 51 -12.56 -0.33 5.26
N GLY A 52 -11.79 0.25 6.18
CA GLY A 52 -11.29 -0.45 7.36
C GLY A 52 -10.17 -1.43 7.07
N VAL A 53 -9.69 -2.11 8.12
CA VAL A 53 -8.59 -3.08 8.00
C VAL A 53 -8.94 -4.28 7.12
N GLN A 54 -10.24 -4.57 6.93
CA GLN A 54 -10.70 -5.72 6.13
C GLN A 54 -10.17 -5.64 4.70
N ALA A 55 -10.02 -4.43 4.14
CA ALA A 55 -9.55 -4.21 2.78
C ALA A 55 -8.20 -4.88 2.48
N PHE A 56 -7.47 -5.26 3.53
CA PHE A 56 -6.17 -5.90 3.47
C PHE A 56 -6.13 -7.37 3.94
N LEU A 57 -7.27 -8.00 4.26
CA LEU A 57 -7.30 -9.36 4.85
C LEU A 57 -7.68 -10.47 3.87
N ASP A 58 -8.53 -10.17 2.88
CA ASP A 58 -9.25 -11.20 2.10
C ASP A 58 -8.87 -11.30 0.61
N LYS A 59 -7.80 -10.63 0.17
CA LYS A 59 -7.30 -10.78 -1.21
C LYS A 59 -6.35 -11.97 -1.37
#